data_AF-A0A9E5USD2-F1
#
_entry.id   AF-A0A9E5USD2-F1
#
_cell.length_a   1.000
_cell.length_b   1.000
_cell.length_c   1.000
_cell.angle_alpha   90.00
_cell.angle_beta   90.00
_cell.angle_gamma   90.00
#
_symmetry.space_group_name_H-M   'P 1'
#
loop_
_entity.id
_entity.type
_entity.pdbx_description
1 polymer ?
#
loop_
_entity_poly.entity_id
_entity_poly.type
_entity_poly.pdbx_seq_one_letter_code
_entity_poly.pdbx_strand_id
1 'polypeptide(L)'
;MAIIILLLIYAGRDEKRIIRQTEQFFKELDQKYEDYIDKKLNLAVVFQDKQEADIDAILKQVFTILKPNVDGILAYVNSITYSSIGLKHQTRYFKGASSLTQELFRSTGDGKTMTEEDRKRFYESFQDAIRADLTQRLIDLKANNYLS
;
A
#
# COMPACT_ATOMS: atom_id res chain seq x y z
N MET A 1 23.82 34.82 -1.16
CA MET A 1 24.01 33.37 -0.92
C MET A 1 23.24 32.83 0.28
N ALA A 2 23.14 33.53 1.43
CA ALA A 2 22.44 33.02 2.62
C ALA A 2 20.94 32.69 2.42
N ILE A 3 20.23 33.45 1.57
CA ILE A 3 18.81 33.23 1.25
C ILE A 3 18.60 31.92 0.47
N ILE A 4 19.50 31.59 -0.45
CA ILE A 4 19.43 30.34 -1.23
C ILE A 4 19.67 29.13 -0.32
N ILE A 5 20.62 29.24 0.62
CA ILE A 5 20.90 28.18 1.60
C ILE A 5 19.69 27.98 2.53
N LEU A 6 19.05 29.06 2.99
CA LEU A 6 17.84 28.97 3.81
C LEU A 6 16.66 28.32 3.07
N LEU A 7 16.44 28.68 1.81
CA LEU A 7 15.39 28.08 0.97
C LEU A 7 15.65 26.58 0.72
N LEU A 8 16.90 26.20 0.46
CA LEU A 8 17.28 24.79 0.29
C LEU A 8 17.13 23.98 1.60
N ILE A 9 17.47 24.58 2.75
CA ILE A 9 17.27 23.95 4.06
C ILE A 9 15.77 23.78 4.37
N TYR A 10 14.94 24.75 4.00
CA TYR A 10 13.50 24.70 4.22
C TYR A 10 12.84 23.63 3.34
N ALA A 11 13.13 23.63 2.03
CA ALA A 11 12.66 22.60 1.09
C ALA A 11 13.07 21.19 1.53
N GLY A 12 14.32 21.00 1.96
CA GLY A 12 14.81 19.70 2.44
C GLY A 12 14.19 19.22 3.77
N ARG A 13 13.62 20.12 4.59
CA ARG A 13 12.87 19.73 5.81
C ARG A 13 11.48 19.23 5.48
N ASP A 14 10.81 19.88 4.52
CA ASP A 14 9.48 19.49 4.07
C ASP A 14 9.51 18.14 3.34
N GLU A 15 10.49 17.90 2.46
CA GLU A 15 10.67 16.61 1.80
C GLU A 15 10.84 15.46 2.80
N LYS A 16 11.71 15.64 3.80
CA LYS A 16 11.93 14.63 4.84
C LYS A 16 10.68 14.36 5.67
N ARG A 17 9.80 15.34 5.83
CA ARG A 17 8.52 15.17 6.52
C ARG A 17 7.56 14.38 5.65
N ILE A 18 7.48 14.69 4.36
CA ILE A 18 6.64 13.99 3.37
C ILE A 18 7.03 12.52 3.27
N ILE A 19 8.34 12.25 3.14
CA ILE A 19 8.87 10.88 3.09
C ILE A 19 8.48 10.13 4.36
N ARG A 20 8.74 10.71 5.54
CA ARG A 20 8.44 10.05 6.83
C ARG A 20 6.95 9.73 6.98
N GLN A 21 6.07 10.67 6.64
CA GLN A 21 4.62 10.47 6.73
C GLN A 21 4.17 9.37 5.76
N THR A 22 4.69 9.38 4.53
CA THR A 22 4.35 8.37 3.52
C THR A 22 4.84 6.98 3.92
N GLU A 23 6.06 6.88 4.45
CA GLU A 23 6.58 5.62 4.99
C GLU A 23 5.78 5.12 6.21
N GLN A 24 5.27 6.03 7.04
CA GLN A 24 4.39 5.65 8.15
C GLN A 24 3.08 5.07 7.63
N PHE A 25 2.45 5.65 6.61
CA PHE A 25 1.25 5.07 6.01
C PHE A 25 1.50 3.65 5.52
N PHE A 26 2.62 3.40 4.85
CA PHE A 26 2.96 2.06 4.39
C PHE A 26 3.20 1.06 5.53
N LYS A 27 3.88 1.46 6.60
CA LYS A 27 4.07 0.61 7.78
C LYS A 27 2.75 0.24 8.44
N GLU A 28 1.85 1.21 8.60
CA GLU A 28 0.51 0.95 9.16
C GLU A 28 -0.31 0.03 8.26
N LEU A 29 -0.15 0.14 6.95
CA LEU A 29 -0.85 -0.68 5.96
C LEU A 29 -0.34 -2.13 5.97
N ASP A 30 0.98 -2.33 6.00
CA ASP A 30 1.61 -3.64 6.17
C ASP A 30 1.17 -4.30 7.50
N GLN A 31 1.16 -3.54 8.60
CA GLN A 31 0.77 -4.06 9.91
C GLN A 31 -0.71 -4.46 9.96
N LYS A 32 -1.62 -3.59 9.48
CA LYS A 32 -3.05 -3.91 9.43
C LYS A 32 -3.34 -5.11 8.54
N TYR A 33 -2.60 -5.25 7.45
CA TYR A 33 -2.76 -6.39 6.56
C TYR A 33 -2.36 -7.69 7.24
N GLU A 34 -1.15 -7.76 7.81
CA GLU A 34 -0.68 -8.96 8.53
C GLU A 34 -1.62 -9.30 9.69
N ASP A 35 -2.01 -8.32 10.52
CA ASP A 35 -2.94 -8.53 11.64
C ASP A 35 -4.28 -9.11 11.19
N TYR A 36 -4.79 -8.69 10.03
CA TYR A 36 -6.05 -9.18 9.49
C TYR A 36 -5.92 -10.59 8.91
N ILE A 37 -4.88 -10.79 8.10
CA ILE A 37 -4.62 -12.06 7.42
C ILE A 37 -4.30 -13.16 8.44
N ASP A 38 -3.47 -12.89 9.44
CA ASP A 38 -3.16 -13.87 10.49
C ASP A 38 -4.42 -14.27 11.26
N LYS A 39 -5.29 -13.31 11.62
CA LYS A 39 -6.56 -13.60 12.29
C LYS A 39 -7.52 -14.41 11.41
N LYS A 40 -7.58 -14.14 10.11
CA LYS A 40 -8.54 -14.78 9.19
C LYS A 40 -8.06 -16.11 8.63
N LEU A 41 -6.78 -16.27 8.34
CA LEU A 41 -6.22 -17.56 7.89
C LEU A 41 -6.20 -18.58 9.02
N ASN A 42 -5.89 -18.16 10.25
CA ASN A 42 -6.03 -19.05 11.42
C ASN A 42 -7.47 -19.56 11.59
N LEU A 43 -8.48 -18.76 11.21
CA LEU A 43 -9.87 -19.21 11.18
C LEU A 43 -10.15 -20.12 9.98
N ALA A 44 -9.66 -19.80 8.78
CA ALA A 44 -9.87 -20.60 7.57
C ALA A 44 -9.25 -22.01 7.65
N VAL A 45 -8.08 -22.15 8.29
CA VAL A 45 -7.44 -23.45 8.56
C VAL A 45 -8.28 -24.31 9.52
N VAL A 46 -9.05 -23.70 10.43
CA VAL A 46 -9.93 -24.40 11.38
C VAL A 46 -11.21 -24.92 10.71
N PHE A 47 -11.65 -24.34 9.58
CA PHE A 47 -12.86 -24.76 8.85
C PHE A 47 -12.56 -25.73 7.69
N GLN A 48 -11.60 -26.65 7.90
CA GLN A 48 -11.01 -27.59 6.94
C GLN A 48 -11.97 -28.52 6.14
N ASP A 49 -13.29 -28.33 6.19
CA ASP A 49 -14.23 -29.12 5.42
C ASP A 49 -14.92 -28.26 4.33
N LYS A 50 -14.36 -28.37 3.11
CA LYS A 50 -15.08 -28.29 1.82
C LYS A 50 -15.46 -26.94 1.20
N GLN A 51 -14.87 -25.81 1.58
CA GLN A 51 -15.01 -24.60 0.76
C GLN A 51 -13.67 -24.23 0.10
N GLU A 52 -13.65 -24.23 -1.23
CA GLU A 52 -12.67 -23.42 -1.96
C GLU A 52 -12.74 -22.01 -1.38
N ALA A 53 -11.66 -21.56 -0.76
CA ALA A 53 -11.60 -20.21 -0.22
C ALA A 53 -11.87 -19.24 -1.38
N ASP A 54 -12.99 -18.53 -1.32
CA ASP A 54 -13.34 -17.52 -2.30
C ASP A 54 -12.39 -16.34 -2.14
N ILE A 55 -11.31 -16.35 -2.94
CA ILE A 55 -10.25 -15.34 -2.94
C ILE A 55 -10.84 -13.96 -3.17
N ASP A 56 -11.85 -13.83 -4.02
CA ASP A 56 -12.46 -12.53 -4.32
C ASP A 56 -13.29 -12.02 -3.14
N ALA A 57 -13.99 -12.90 -2.41
CA ALA A 57 -14.67 -12.53 -1.17
C ALA A 57 -13.68 -12.10 -0.07
N ILE A 58 -12.56 -12.81 0.10
CA ILE A 58 -11.52 -12.46 1.07
C ILE A 58 -10.86 -11.14 0.67
N LEU A 59 -10.47 -11.00 -0.60
CA LEU A 59 -9.91 -9.77 -1.17
C LEU A 59 -10.82 -8.58 -0.90
N LYS A 60 -12.12 -8.69 -1.16
CA LYS A 60 -13.09 -7.61 -0.92
C LYS A 60 -13.15 -7.20 0.55
N GLN A 61 -13.12 -8.16 1.47
CA GLN A 61 -13.11 -7.88 2.91
C GLN A 61 -11.80 -7.20 3.35
N VAL A 62 -10.66 -7.76 2.94
CA VAL A 62 -9.33 -7.19 3.23
C VAL A 62 -9.27 -5.75 2.70
N PHE A 63 -9.65 -5.56 1.44
CA PHE A 63 -9.53 -4.26 0.80
C PHE A 63 -10.46 -3.24 1.44
N THR A 64 -11.66 -3.63 1.89
CA THR A 64 -12.56 -2.72 2.63
C THR A 64 -11.92 -2.20 3.93
N ILE A 65 -11.11 -3.02 4.60
CA ILE A 65 -10.41 -2.64 5.84
C ILE A 65 -9.20 -1.76 5.55
N LEU A 66 -8.47 -2.05 4.47
CA LEU A 66 -7.28 -1.29 4.08
C LEU A 66 -7.61 -0.01 3.31
N LYS A 67 -8.77 0.07 2.68
CA LYS A 67 -9.16 1.20 1.81
C LYS A 67 -9.00 2.55 2.49
N PRO A 68 -9.40 2.77 3.76
CA PRO A 68 -9.17 4.07 4.43
C PRO A 68 -7.68 4.48 4.48
N ASN A 69 -6.75 3.53 4.63
CA ASN A 69 -5.32 3.81 4.60
C ASN A 69 -4.84 4.13 3.18
N VAL A 70 -5.33 3.41 2.17
CA VAL A 70 -5.04 3.67 0.76
C VAL A 70 -5.56 5.06 0.35
N ASP A 71 -6.79 5.39 0.76
CA ASP A 71 -7.40 6.71 0.57
C ASP A 71 -6.57 7.81 1.26
N GLY A 72 -6.03 7.53 2.46
CA GLY A 72 -5.15 8.44 3.18
C GLY A 72 -3.87 8.76 2.42
N ILE A 73 -3.24 7.77 1.77
CA ILE A 73 -2.07 7.98 0.92
C ILE A 73 -2.43 8.87 -0.27
N LEU A 74 -3.54 8.58 -0.96
CA LEU A 74 -4.00 9.36 -2.11
C LEU A 74 -4.32 10.81 -1.73
N ALA A 75 -5.02 11.01 -0.61
CA ALA A 75 -5.33 12.33 -0.08
C ALA A 75 -4.04 13.10 0.26
N TYR A 76 -3.06 12.41 0.84
CA TYR A 76 -1.77 13.01 1.17
C TYR A 76 -1.01 13.45 -0.07
N VAL A 77 -0.91 12.60 -1.09
CA VAL A 77 -0.32 12.92 -2.39
C VAL A 77 -0.99 14.17 -2.99
N ASN A 78 -2.32 14.17 -3.06
CA ASN A 78 -3.07 15.28 -3.67
C ASN A 78 -3.00 16.59 -2.86
N SER A 79 -2.68 16.52 -1.56
CA SER A 79 -2.52 17.70 -0.70
C SER A 79 -1.15 18.37 -0.81
N ILE A 80 -0.20 17.74 -1.50
CA ILE A 80 1.21 18.14 -1.51
C ILE A 80 1.65 18.53 -2.92
N THR A 81 2.22 19.73 -3.04
CA THR A 81 2.91 20.21 -4.25
C THR A 81 4.39 19.89 -4.14
N TYR A 82 4.76 18.63 -4.38
CA TYR A 82 6.16 18.19 -4.38
C TYR A 82 6.38 17.20 -5.52
N SER A 83 7.29 17.54 -6.44
CA SER A 83 7.47 16.85 -7.72
C SER A 83 8.33 15.59 -7.66
N SER A 84 8.96 15.30 -6.51
CA SER A 84 9.75 14.09 -6.34
C SER A 84 9.97 13.80 -4.87
N ILE A 85 9.69 12.58 -4.45
CA ILE A 85 10.14 12.05 -3.16
C ILE A 85 10.86 10.72 -3.39
N GLY A 86 11.93 10.47 -2.64
CA GLY A 86 12.63 9.19 -2.66
C GLY A 86 12.18 8.28 -1.52
N LEU A 87 11.15 7.46 -1.74
CA LEU A 87 10.71 6.50 -0.74
C LEU A 87 11.70 5.33 -0.68
N LYS A 88 12.23 5.05 0.52
CA LYS A 88 13.15 3.93 0.74
C LYS A 88 12.44 2.70 1.29
N HIS A 89 11.29 2.91 1.92
CA HIS A 89 10.48 1.82 2.42
C HIS A 89 9.97 0.96 1.26
N GLN A 90 10.29 -0.33 1.30
CA GLN A 90 9.67 -1.35 0.47
C GLN A 90 8.62 -2.04 1.32
N THR A 91 7.36 -1.92 0.93
CA THR A 91 6.25 -2.64 1.56
C THR A 91 6.46 -4.15 1.42
N ARG A 92 6.19 -4.91 2.48
CA ARG A 92 6.33 -6.37 2.46
C ARG A 92 5.32 -7.02 1.51
N TYR A 93 4.09 -6.54 1.50
CA TYR A 93 2.97 -7.17 0.75
C TYR A 93 2.61 -6.40 -0.52
N PHE A 94 2.73 -5.08 -0.51
CA PHE A 94 2.22 -4.20 -1.58
C PHE A 94 3.28 -3.84 -2.62
N LYS A 95 3.92 -4.85 -3.21
CA LYS A 95 5.01 -4.66 -4.17
C LYS A 95 4.60 -3.67 -5.27
N GLY A 96 5.41 -2.63 -5.46
CA GLY A 96 5.17 -1.58 -6.45
C GLY A 96 4.33 -0.40 -5.94
N ALA A 97 3.64 -0.51 -4.80
CA ALA A 97 2.85 0.60 -4.25
C ALA A 97 3.73 1.82 -3.92
N SER A 98 4.91 1.62 -3.34
CA SER A 98 5.85 2.72 -3.08
C SER A 98 6.36 3.38 -4.36
N SER A 99 6.58 2.62 -5.44
CA SER A 99 6.98 3.18 -6.74
C SER A 99 5.84 3.96 -7.38
N LEU A 100 4.61 3.43 -7.32
CA LEU A 100 3.42 4.08 -7.84
C LEU A 100 3.10 5.37 -7.07
N THR A 101 3.25 5.37 -5.74
CA THR A 101 3.12 6.60 -4.94
C THR A 101 4.14 7.66 -5.36
N GLN A 102 5.41 7.28 -5.62
CA GLN A 102 6.42 8.21 -6.13
C GLN A 102 6.05 8.76 -7.52
N GLU A 103 5.51 7.91 -8.40
CA GLU A 103 4.98 8.32 -9.72
C GLU A 103 3.86 9.35 -9.54
N LEU A 104 2.94 9.13 -8.61
CA LEU A 104 1.83 10.06 -8.33
C LEU A 104 2.30 11.39 -7.73
N PHE A 105 3.28 11.40 -6.82
CA PHE A 105 3.90 12.66 -6.37
C PHE A 105 4.51 13.42 -7.54
N ARG A 106 5.18 12.71 -8.46
CA ARG A 106 5.76 13.33 -9.66
C ARG A 106 4.71 13.86 -10.63
N SER A 107 3.60 13.15 -10.83
CA SER A 107 2.54 13.58 -11.75
C SER A 107 1.72 14.75 -11.19
N THR A 108 1.53 14.81 -9.88
CA THR A 108 0.71 15.83 -9.19
C THR A 108 1.50 17.04 -8.68
N GLY A 109 2.82 16.90 -8.49
CA GLY A 109 3.67 17.89 -7.84
C GLY A 109 3.79 19.26 -8.53
N ASP A 110 3.43 19.37 -9.81
CA ASP A 110 3.35 20.64 -10.55
C ASP A 110 2.00 21.38 -10.34
N GLY A 111 1.25 21.03 -9.29
CA GLY A 111 -0.10 21.56 -9.04
C GLY A 111 -1.18 20.90 -9.90
N LYS A 112 -0.86 19.75 -10.50
CA LYS A 112 -1.82 18.96 -11.27
C LYS A 112 -2.64 18.09 -10.32
N THR A 113 -3.95 18.06 -10.53
CA THR A 113 -4.83 17.17 -9.79
C THR A 113 -4.70 15.76 -10.34
N MET A 114 -4.68 14.79 -9.44
CA MET A 114 -4.75 13.37 -9.77
C MET A 114 -6.02 13.04 -10.57
N THR A 115 -5.89 12.24 -11.63
CA THR A 115 -7.06 11.81 -12.41
C THR A 115 -7.80 10.65 -11.74
N GLU A 116 -9.02 10.38 -12.18
CA GLU A 116 -9.75 9.18 -11.71
C GLU A 116 -9.10 7.89 -12.24
N GLU A 117 -8.45 7.92 -13.39
CA GLU A 117 -7.62 6.81 -13.88
C GLU A 117 -6.42 6.53 -12.97
N ASP A 118 -5.72 7.56 -12.52
CA ASP A 118 -4.61 7.43 -11.56
C ASP A 118 -5.10 6.82 -10.24
N ARG A 119 -6.23 7.31 -9.72
CA ARG A 119 -6.89 6.79 -8.53
C ARG A 119 -7.24 5.31 -8.69
N LYS A 120 -7.84 4.94 -9.83
CA LYS A 120 -8.25 3.57 -10.14
C LYS A 120 -7.03 2.64 -10.22
N ARG A 121 -6.01 3.02 -10.98
CA ARG A 121 -4.74 2.27 -11.10
C ARG A 121 -4.07 2.10 -9.74
N PHE A 122 -4.17 3.10 -8.87
CA PHE A 122 -3.67 3.00 -7.50
C PHE A 122 -4.41 1.92 -6.72
N TYR A 123 -5.74 1.94 -6.68
CA TYR A 123 -6.51 0.90 -5.99
C TYR A 123 -6.26 -0.51 -6.56
N GLU A 124 -6.24 -0.65 -7.89
CA GLU A 124 -5.97 -1.93 -8.56
C GLU A 124 -4.61 -2.50 -8.14
N SER A 125 -3.58 -1.67 -8.02
CA SER A 125 -2.25 -2.13 -7.57
C SER A 125 -2.27 -2.77 -6.17
N PHE A 126 -3.06 -2.22 -5.23
CA PHE A 126 -3.22 -2.81 -3.91
C PHE A 126 -4.04 -4.10 -3.97
N GLN A 127 -5.11 -4.12 -4.75
CA GLN A 127 -5.96 -5.30 -4.91
C GLN A 127 -5.19 -6.47 -5.52
N ASP A 128 -4.38 -6.21 -6.55
CA ASP A 128 -3.54 -7.21 -7.21
C ASP A 128 -2.47 -7.74 -6.26
N ALA A 129 -1.84 -6.86 -5.47
CA ALA A 129 -0.87 -7.28 -4.47
C ALA A 129 -1.50 -8.17 -3.39
N ILE A 130 -2.68 -7.81 -2.87
CA ILE A 130 -3.43 -8.63 -1.91
C ILE A 130 -3.79 -9.97 -2.52
N ARG A 131 -4.31 -9.98 -3.75
CA ARG A 131 -4.69 -11.20 -4.46
C ARG A 131 -3.49 -12.13 -4.64
N ALA A 132 -2.34 -11.59 -5.04
CA ALA A 132 -1.12 -12.37 -5.22
C ALA A 132 -0.66 -13.02 -3.90
N ASP A 133 -0.63 -12.26 -2.79
CA ASP A 133 -0.25 -12.79 -1.48
C ASP A 133 -1.24 -13.85 -0.98
N LEU A 134 -2.56 -13.59 -1.06
CA LEU A 134 -3.60 -14.56 -0.71
C LEU A 134 -3.49 -15.86 -1.51
N THR A 135 -3.23 -15.75 -2.81
CA THR A 135 -3.07 -16.91 -3.70
C THR A 135 -1.86 -17.74 -3.27
N GLN A 136 -0.72 -17.09 -2.99
CA GLN A 136 0.49 -17.77 -2.53
C GLN A 136 0.24 -18.50 -1.20
N ARG A 137 -0.38 -17.84 -0.22
CA ARG A 137 -0.69 -18.45 1.08
C ARG A 137 -1.61 -19.65 0.95
N LEU A 138 -2.59 -19.61 0.05
CA LEU A 138 -3.47 -20.76 -0.21
C LEU A 138 -2.73 -21.93 -0.88
N ILE A 139 -1.80 -21.65 -1.79
CA ILE A 139 -0.93 -22.67 -2.38
C ILE A 139 -0.08 -23.34 -1.29
N ASP A 140 0.55 -22.54 -0.42
CA ASP A 140 1.41 -23.04 0.66
C ASP A 140 0.62 -23.88 1.66
N LEU A 141 -0.59 -23.45 2.03
CA LEU A 141 -1.49 -24.21 2.91
C LEU A 141 -1.90 -25.55 2.28
N LYS A 142 -2.23 -25.56 0.99
CA LYS A 142 -2.54 -26.81 0.27
C LYS A 142 -1.32 -27.73 0.28
N ALA A 143 -0.15 -27.24 -0.11
CA ALA A 143 1.08 -28.03 -0.16
C ALA A 143 1.44 -28.66 1.19
N ASN A 144 1.32 -27.91 2.30
CA ASN A 144 1.58 -28.42 3.64
C ASN A 144 0.57 -29.51 4.07
N ASN A 145 -0.72 -29.39 3.69
CA ASN A 145 -1.73 -30.41 3.98
C ASN A 145 -1.59 -31.67 3.09
N TYR A 146 -0.87 -31.60 1.96
CA TYR A 146 -0.58 -32.78 1.10
C TYR A 146 0.70 -33.52 1.53
N LEU A 147 1.50 -32.96 2.44
CA LEU A 147 2.75 -33.56 2.95
C LEU A 147 2.59 -34.13 4.38
N SER A 148 1.41 -34.00 4.99
CA SER A 148 1.04 -34.56 6.29
C SER A 148 0.16 -35.79 6.14
#